data_AF-A0A0L0ELF2-F1
#
_entry.id   AF-A0A0L0ELF2-F1
#
_cell.length_a   1.000
_cell.length_b   1.000
_cell.length_c   1.000
_cell.angle_alpha   90.00
_cell.angle_beta   90.00
_cell.angle_gamma   90.00
#
_symmetry.space_group_name_H-M   'P 1'
#
loop_
_entity.id
_entity.type
_entity.pdbx_description
1 polymer ?
#
loop_
_entity_poly.entity_id
_entity_poly.type
_entity_poly.pdbx_seq_one_letter_code
_entity_poly.pdbx_strand_id
1 'polypeptide(L)' 'MMHLSQQINYAPIAQIANPIMHIASPFTGKVHPASQHPEALFSSGMLGPGVCVKLNSAMMLAPCPAKVEK' A
#
# COMPACT_ATOMS: atom_id res chain seq x y z
N MET A 1 1.32 -8.30 -20.07
CA MET A 1 1.04 -9.02 -18.81
C MET A 1 -0.35 -8.63 -18.34
N MET A 2 -1.18 -9.59 -17.95
CA MET A 2 -2.51 -9.32 -17.37
C MET A 2 -2.33 -8.90 -15.89
N HIS A 3 -2.97 -7.81 -15.48
CA HIS A 3 -2.99 -7.34 -14.09
C HIS A 3 -4.29 -7.83 -13.44
N LEU A 4 -4.19 -8.59 -12.35
CA LEU A 4 -5.30 -9.33 -11.72
C LEU A 4 -6.12 -8.47 -10.75
N SER A 5 -5.60 -7.32 -10.35
CA SER A 5 -6.26 -6.37 -9.44
C SER A 5 -6.36 -4.99 -10.07
N GLN A 6 -7.27 -4.15 -9.58
CA GLN A 6 -7.30 -2.74 -9.97
C GLN A 6 -6.18 -1.95 -9.28
N GLN A 7 -5.65 -0.92 -9.95
CA GLN A 7 -4.72 0.00 -9.34
C GLN A 7 -5.45 0.90 -8.34
N ILE A 8 -4.84 1.15 -7.18
CA ILE A 8 -5.42 2.03 -6.15
C ILE A 8 -4.79 3.42 -6.18
N ASN A 9 -5.61 4.41 -5.84
CA ASN A 9 -5.14 5.78 -5.65
C ASN A 9 -4.50 5.92 -4.26
N TYR A 10 -3.35 6.57 -4.22
CA TYR A 10 -2.66 6.94 -3.00
C TYR A 10 -2.16 8.38 -3.13
N ALA A 11 -2.19 9.12 -2.02
CA ALA A 11 -1.72 10.49 -1.97
C ALA A 11 -1.07 10.76 -0.60
N PRO A 12 -0.17 11.75 -0.51
CA PRO A 12 0.27 12.28 0.77
C PRO A 12 -0.92 12.66 1.65
N ILE A 13 -0.87 12.35 2.94
CA ILE A 13 -2.01 12.54 3.87
C ILE A 13 -2.52 13.99 3.90
N ALA A 14 -1.64 14.97 3.67
CA ALA A 14 -1.98 16.39 3.61
C ALA A 14 -2.85 16.78 2.40
N GLN A 15 -2.98 15.90 1.40
CA GLN A 15 -3.67 16.17 0.13
C GLN A 15 -5.03 15.47 0.02
N ILE A 16 -5.49 14.78 1.07
CA ILE A 16 -6.72 14.00 1.01
C ILE A 16 -7.88 14.75 1.64
N ALA A 17 -8.86 15.17 0.83
CA ALA A 17 -10.07 15.84 1.28
C ALA A 17 -11.17 14.80 1.61
N ASN A 18 -11.72 14.86 2.83
CA ASN A 18 -12.82 14.05 3.36
C ASN A 18 -12.63 12.51 3.31
N PRO A 19 -12.07 11.92 4.39
CA PRO A 19 -11.90 10.47 4.53
C PRO A 19 -13.20 9.79 4.93
N ILE A 20 -13.80 8.98 4.07
CA ILE A 20 -14.75 7.95 4.57
C ILE A 20 -13.95 6.76 5.13
N MET A 21 -12.74 6.50 4.60
CA MET A 21 -11.79 5.51 5.12
C MET A 21 -10.38 5.75 4.52
N HIS A 22 -9.38 6.09 5.32
CA HIS A 22 -7.98 6.10 4.89
C HIS A 22 -7.17 5.08 5.67
N ILE A 23 -6.41 4.30 4.92
CA ILE A 23 -5.34 3.46 5.45
C ILE A 23 -4.07 4.31 5.39
N ALA A 24 -3.55 4.69 6.56
CA ALA A 24 -2.28 5.38 6.62
C ALA A 24 -1.15 4.43 6.21
N SER A 25 -0.05 4.96 5.66
CA SER A 25 1.08 4.09 5.38
C SER A 25 1.64 3.54 6.70
N PRO A 26 1.80 2.22 6.85
CA PRO A 26 2.40 1.63 8.05
C PRO A 26 3.92 1.84 8.10
N PHE A 27 4.52 2.40 7.04
CA PHE A 27 5.95 2.55 6.87
C PHE A 27 6.33 4.00 6.51
N THR A 28 7.54 4.40 6.90
CA THR A 28 8.17 5.62 6.36
C THR A 28 8.97 5.27 5.11
N GLY A 29 8.62 5.88 3.97
CA GLY A 29 9.30 5.61 2.71
C GLY A 29 8.63 6.21 1.49
N LYS A 30 9.12 5.83 0.30
CA LYS A 30 8.54 6.23 -0.98
C LYS A 30 7.55 5.18 -1.47
N VAL A 31 6.35 5.61 -1.86
CA VAL A 31 5.31 4.74 -2.40
C VAL A 31 5.50 4.52 -3.91
N HIS A 32 5.35 3.28 -4.35
CA HIS A 32 5.42 2.81 -5.72
C HIS A 32 4.19 1.96 -6.05
N PRO A 33 3.78 1.88 -7.32
CA PRO A 33 2.78 0.91 -7.76
C PRO A 33 3.21 -0.53 -7.42
N ALA A 34 2.25 -1.38 -7.03
CA ALA A 34 2.53 -2.79 -6.75
C ALA A 34 3.18 -3.53 -7.95
N SER A 35 2.86 -3.11 -9.18
CA SER A 35 3.45 -3.64 -10.41
C SER A 35 4.96 -3.48 -10.52
N GLN A 36 5.59 -2.61 -9.71
CA GLN A 36 7.05 -2.45 -9.65
C GLN A 36 7.72 -3.43 -8.67
N HIS A 37 6.97 -4.27 -7.97
CA HIS A 37 7.53 -5.27 -7.07
C HIS A 37 8.27 -6.36 -7.89
N PRO A 38 9.49 -6.79 -7.47
CA PRO A 38 10.25 -7.80 -8.21
C PRO A 38 9.57 -9.17 -8.27
N GLU A 39 8.90 -9.56 -7.19
CA GLU A 39 8.17 -10.84 -7.13
C GLU A 39 6.80 -10.76 -7.81
N ALA A 40 6.56 -11.69 -8.74
CA ALA A 40 5.34 -11.79 -9.54
C ALA A 40 4.07 -11.98 -8.70
N LEU A 41 4.18 -12.62 -7.54
CA LEU A 41 3.07 -12.81 -6.60
C LEU A 41 2.42 -11.47 -6.21
N PHE A 42 3.22 -10.41 -6.05
CA PHE A 42 2.72 -9.07 -5.71
C PHE A 42 2.45 -8.22 -6.97
N SER A 43 3.38 -8.19 -7.94
CA SER A 43 3.26 -7.30 -9.10
C SER A 43 2.15 -7.67 -10.07
N SER A 44 1.74 -8.94 -10.09
CA SER A 44 0.58 -9.39 -10.86
C SER A 44 -0.76 -8.94 -10.27
N GLY A 45 -0.82 -8.56 -8.99
CA GLY A 45 -2.08 -8.31 -8.27
C GLY A 45 -2.80 -9.57 -7.79
N MET A 46 -2.14 -10.73 -7.79
CA MET A 46 -2.74 -12.01 -7.38
C MET A 46 -3.26 -12.00 -5.92
N LEU A 47 -2.55 -11.31 -5.02
CA LEU A 47 -2.96 -11.16 -3.62
C LEU A 47 -3.98 -10.03 -3.39
N GLY A 48 -4.36 -9.32 -4.44
CA GLY A 48 -5.27 -8.18 -4.38
C GLY A 48 -4.60 -6.83 -4.66
N PRO A 49 -5.41 -5.75 -4.65
CA PRO A 49 -4.97 -4.39 -4.96
C PRO A 49 -4.06 -3.84 -3.86
N GLY A 50 -3.03 -3.08 -4.25
CA GLY A 50 -2.10 -2.53 -3.28
C GLY A 50 -1.02 -1.61 -3.86
N VAL A 51 -0.09 -1.23 -2.99
CA VAL A 51 1.10 -0.43 -3.28
C VAL A 51 2.32 -1.05 -2.62
N CYS A 52 3.51 -0.69 -3.09
CA CYS A 52 4.77 -1.03 -2.44
C CYS A 52 5.40 0.21 -1.82
N VAL A 53 6.05 0.06 -0.67
CA VAL A 53 6.80 1.14 -0.03
C VAL A 53 8.28 0.78 0.02
N LYS A 54 9.11 1.59 -0.63
CA LYS A 54 10.57 1.54 -0.44
C LYS A 54 10.90 2.21 0.88
N LEU A 55 11.30 1.40 1.87
CA LEU A 55 11.53 1.82 3.25
C LEU A 55 12.72 2.77 3.38
N ASN A 56 12.57 3.78 4.24
CA ASN A 56 13.65 4.65 4.72
C ASN A 56 13.91 4.49 6.23
N SER A 57 13.07 3.71 6.93
CA SER A 57 13.17 3.40 8.35
C SER A 57 12.69 1.96 8.60
N ALA A 58 13.19 1.33 9.66
CA ALA A 58 12.88 -0.06 10.02
C ALA A 58 11.66 -0.21 10.95
N MET A 59 10.92 0.88 11.21
CA MET A 59 9.74 0.85 12.07
C MET A 59 8.46 0.63 11.26
N MET A 60 7.62 -0.31 11.71
CA MET A 60 6.27 -0.55 11.18
C MET A 60 5.23 -0.14 12.22
N LEU A 61 4.24 0.65 11.81
CA LEU A 61 3.11 1.08 12.63
C LEU A 61 1.81 0.46 12.11
N ALA A 62 0.77 0.44 12.94
CA ALA A 62 -0.55 0.03 12.49
C ALA A 62 -1.12 1.06 11.50
N PRO A 63 -1.63 0.64 10.33
CA PRO A 63 -2.14 1.56 9.33
C PRO A 63 -3.56 2.05 9.61
N CYS A 64 -4.28 1.37 10.51
CA CYS A 64 -5.62 1.70 10.97
C CYS A 64 -5.87 1.11 12.38
N PRO A 65 -6.87 1.63 13.12
CA PRO A 65 -7.35 1.00 14.34
C PRO A 65 -8.00 -0.35 14.01
N ALA A 66 -7.38 -1.45 14.43
CA ALA A 66 -7.86 -2.80 14.19
C ALA A 66 -7.29 -3.80 15.22
N LYS A 67 -7.82 -5.03 15.22
CA LYS A 67 -7.22 -6.17 15.92
C LYS A 67 -6.26 -6.89 14.97
N VAL A 68 -5.07 -7.24 15.46
CA VAL A 68 -4.10 -8.03 14.70
C VAL A 68 -4.57 -9.48 14.62
N GLU A 69 -4.72 -9.99 13.41
CA GLU A 69 -5.00 -11.39 13.10
C GLU A 69 -3.85 -11.99 12.27
N LYS A 70 -3.61 -13.29 12.37
CA LYS A 70 -2.53 -14.01 11.66
C LYS A 70 -3.08 -15.05 10.70
#